data_AF-A0A0E2Z2U7-F1
#
_entry.id   AF-A0A0E2Z2U7-F1
#
_cell.length_a   1.000
_cell.length_b   1.000
_cell.length_c   1.000
_cell.angle_alpha   90.00
_cell.angle_beta   90.00
_cell.angle_gamma   90.00
#
_symmetry.space_group_name_H-M   'P 1'
#
loop_
_entity.id
_entity.type
_entity.pdbx_description
1 polymer ?
#
loop_
_entity_poly.entity_id
_entity_poly.type
_entity_poly.pdbx_seq_one_letter_code
_entity_poly.pdbx_strand_id
1 'polypeptide(L)' 'LGRLNQNGLIERFNRTYRTEVLDAYLFTNLEQVQTITNQWLVDYNEYRPHEALGNIPPVQFMPRLTRVPNLYRILSI' A
#
# COMPACT_ATOMS: atom_id res chain seq x y z
N LEU A 1 13.20 20.20 -1.43
CA LEU A 1 12.17 19.65 -0.50
C LEU A 1 11.52 18.34 -0.99
N GLY A 2 12.15 17.54 -1.86
CA GLY A 2 11.48 16.40 -2.53
C GLY A 2 11.71 15.00 -1.94
N ARG A 3 12.83 14.74 -1.23
CA ARG A 3 13.18 13.38 -0.76
C ARG A 3 12.70 13.07 0.67
N LEU A 4 12.63 14.06 1.56
CA LEU A 4 12.24 13.84 2.96
C LEU A 4 10.74 13.51 3.11
N ASN A 5 9.88 14.14 2.29
CA ASN A 5 8.43 13.94 2.41
C ASN A 5 7.97 12.58 1.83
N GLN A 6 8.64 12.07 0.80
CA GLN A 6 8.35 10.74 0.25
C GLN A 6 8.74 9.62 1.23
N ASN A 7 9.85 9.78 1.96
CA ASN A 7 10.26 8.83 2.99
C ASN A 7 9.18 8.71 4.09
N GLY A 8 8.59 9.82 4.52
CA GLY A 8 7.53 9.81 5.54
C GLY A 8 6.26 9.06 5.11
N LEU A 9 5.88 9.11 3.82
CA LEU A 9 4.74 8.35 3.30
C LEU A 9 5.04 6.85 3.26
N ILE A 10 6.23 6.46 2.79
CA ILE A 10 6.66 5.05 2.73
C ILE A 10 6.81 4.47 4.14
N GLU A 11 7.38 5.23 5.08
CA GLU A 11 7.52 4.81 6.47
C GLU A 11 6.18 4.59 7.14
N ARG A 12 5.19 5.46 6.91
CA ARG A 12 3.82 5.28 7.41
C ARG A 12 3.16 4.04 6.82
N PHE A 13 3.25 3.87 5.49
CA PHE A 13 2.74 2.67 4.82
C PHE A 13 3.32 1.39 5.43
N ASN A 14 4.64 1.31 5.55
CA ASN A 14 5.32 0.13 6.09
C ASN A 14 4.97 -0.13 7.56
N ARG A 15 4.83 0.93 8.36
CA ARG A 15 4.43 0.82 9.77
C ARG A 15 3.01 0.27 9.89
N THR A 16 2.07 0.83 9.14
CA THR A 16 0.67 0.37 9.16
C THR A 16 0.56 -1.06 8.63
N TYR A 17 1.24 -1.40 7.54
CA TYR A 17 1.27 -2.76 7.01
C TYR A 17 1.82 -3.77 8.03
N ARG A 18 2.91 -3.40 8.73
CA ARG A 18 3.46 -4.26 9.78
C ARG A 18 2.44 -4.54 10.88
N THR A 19 1.80 -3.52 11.42
CA THR A 19 0.86 -3.68 12.54
C THR A 19 -0.45 -4.37 12.12
N GLU A 20 -1.01 -4.00 10.96
CA GLU A 20 -2.33 -4.47 10.55
C GLU A 20 -2.31 -5.80 9.77
N VAL A 21 -1.15 -6.20 9.24
CA VAL A 21 -1.01 -7.46 8.49
C VAL A 21 0.00 -8.38 9.16
N LEU A 22 1.25 -7.96 9.31
CA LEU A 22 2.30 -8.87 9.76
C LEU A 22 2.19 -9.27 11.24
N ASP A 23 1.77 -8.34 12.09
CA ASP A 23 1.61 -8.58 13.53
C ASP A 23 0.20 -9.12 13.86
N ALA A 24 -0.79 -8.91 13.00
CA ALA A 24 -2.19 -9.29 13.22
C ALA A 24 -2.53 -10.74 12.84
N TYR A 25 -1.73 -11.35 11.95
CA TYR A 25 -2.02 -12.68 11.41
C TYR A 25 -0.85 -13.64 11.63
N LEU A 26 -1.17 -14.89 11.97
CA LEU A 26 -0.23 -16.01 11.90
C LEU A 26 -0.37 -16.67 10.53
N PHE A 27 0.70 -16.64 9.74
CA PHE A 27 0.72 -17.23 8.41
C PHE A 27 1.27 -18.64 8.44
N THR A 28 0.67 -19.51 7.64
CA THR A 28 1.08 -20.90 7.46
C THR A 28 1.82 -21.14 6.15
N ASN A 29 1.64 -20.25 5.16
CA ASN A 29 2.33 -20.28 3.88
C ASN A 29 2.33 -18.91 3.21
N LEU A 30 3.08 -18.78 2.10
CA LEU A 30 3.22 -17.53 1.35
C LEU A 30 1.95 -17.11 0.59
N GLU A 31 1.12 -18.07 0.15
CA GLU A 31 -0.13 -17.78 -0.55
C GLU A 31 -1.11 -17.04 0.37
N GLN A 32 -1.17 -17.44 1.64
CA GLN A 32 -1.97 -16.79 2.67
C GLN A 32 -1.51 -15.35 2.90
N VAL A 33 -0.19 -15.12 2.99
CA VAL A 33 0.37 -13.76 3.09
C VAL A 33 -0.08 -12.94 1.89
N GLN A 34 0.15 -13.43 0.67
CA GLN A 34 -0.19 -12.71 -0.57
C GLN A 34 -1.67 -12.35 -0.65
N THR A 35 -2.55 -13.28 -0.29
CA THR A 35 -4.01 -13.06 -0.31
C THR A 35 -4.41 -11.93 0.64
N ILE A 36 -3.93 -11.99 1.89
CA ILE A 36 -4.23 -10.96 2.91
C ILE A 36 -3.62 -9.62 2.51
N THR A 37 -2.37 -9.61 2.02
CA THR A 37 -1.70 -8.40 1.54
C THR A 37 -2.46 -7.76 0.39
N ASN A 38 -2.93 -8.53 -0.59
CA ASN A 38 -3.67 -8.00 -1.74
C ASN A 38 -4.99 -7.37 -1.31
N GLN A 39 -5.74 -8.02 -0.42
CA GLN A 39 -6.96 -7.44 0.14
C GLN A 39 -6.66 -6.15 0.90
N TRP A 40 -5.65 -6.17 1.77
CA TRP A 40 -5.28 -5.00 2.56
C TRP A 40 -4.79 -3.83 1.69
N LEU A 41 -4.08 -4.11 0.59
CA LEU A 41 -3.63 -3.09 -0.37
C LEU A 41 -4.80 -2.39 -1.07
N VAL A 42 -5.86 -3.13 -1.42
CA VAL A 42 -7.09 -2.57 -1.97
C VAL A 42 -7.74 -1.65 -0.95
N ASP A 43 -7.91 -2.12 0.29
CA ASP A 43 -8.49 -1.32 1.37
C ASP A 43 -7.69 -0.04 1.65
N TYR A 44 -6.37 -0.16 1.73
CA TYR A 44 -5.46 0.97 2.01
C TYR A 44 -5.44 2.01 0.89
N ASN A 45 -5.42 1.58 -0.38
CA ASN A 45 -5.23 2.47 -1.53
C ASN A 45 -6.54 3.03 -2.09
N GLU A 46 -7.64 2.28 -2.02
CA GLU A 46 -8.89 2.66 -2.68
C GLU A 46 -9.91 3.26 -1.70
N TYR A 47 -9.89 2.82 -0.44
CA TYR A 47 -10.97 3.14 0.50
C TYR A 47 -10.52 3.92 1.74
N ARG A 48 -9.29 3.72 2.21
CA ARG A 48 -8.82 4.35 3.46
C ARG A 48 -8.52 5.84 3.27
N PRO A 49 -9.15 6.76 4.02
CA PRO A 49 -8.79 8.18 4.01
C PRO A 49 -7.47 8.41 4.75
N HIS A 50 -6.61 9.29 4.22
CA HIS A 50 -5.36 9.68 4.87
C HIS A 50 -5.32 11.18 5.14
N GLU A 51 -5.10 11.59 6.39
CA GLU A 51 -5.04 13.00 6.79
C GLU A 51 -3.99 13.79 5.98
N ALA A 52 -2.83 13.16 5.73
CA ALA A 52 -1.76 13.74 4.93
C ALA A 52 -2.15 14.02 3.46
N LEU A 53 -3.21 13.38 2.97
CA LEU A 53 -3.76 13.57 1.63
C LEU A 53 -5.01 14.44 1.64
N GLY A 54 -5.42 15.01 2.78
CA GLY A 54 -6.67 15.76 2.89
C GLY A 54 -7.89 14.87 3.11
N ASN A 55 -7.73 13.76 3.83
CA ASN A 55 -8.78 12.78 4.16
C ASN A 55 -9.41 12.09 2.95
N ILE A 56 -8.64 11.94 1.87
CA ILE A 56 -9.02 11.13 0.72
C ILE A 56 -8.13 9.88 0.60
N PRO A 57 -8.62 8.82 -0.08
CA PRO A 57 -7.80 7.65 -0.37
C PRO A 57 -6.64 7.94 -1.35
N PRO A 58 -5.55 7.17 -1.29
CA PRO A 58 -4.38 7.37 -2.15
C PRO A 58 -4.71 7.37 -3.64
N VAL A 59 -5.65 6.53 -4.09
CA VAL A 59 -6.08 6.48 -5.49
C VAL A 59 -6.61 7.82 -6.00
N GLN A 60 -7.25 8.61 -5.14
CA GLN A 60 -7.80 9.93 -5.50
C GLN A 60 -6.71 11.00 -5.59
N PHE A 61 -5.58 10.80 -4.91
CA PHE A 61 -4.43 11.69 -4.96
C PHE A 61 -3.47 11.36 -6.12
N MET A 62 -3.62 10.21 -6.79
CA MET A 62 -2.71 9.83 -7.88
C MET A 62 -2.87 10.77 -9.09
N PRO A 63 -1.88 11.63 -9.42
CA PRO A 63 -1.81 12.14 -10.78
C PRO A 63 -1.62 10.91 -11.68
N ARG A 64 -2.38 10.80 -12.78
CA ARG A 64 -2.27 9.69 -13.76
C ARG A 64 -0.79 9.36 -13.92
N LEU A 65 -0.35 8.20 -13.40
CA LEU A 65 1.04 7.79 -13.50
C LEU A 65 1.35 7.73 -14.99
N THR A 66 2.03 8.76 -15.50
CA THR A 66 2.65 8.72 -16.81
C THR A 66 3.67 7.57 -16.76
N ARG A 67 3.26 6.44 -17.34
CA ARG A 67 4.11 5.42 -17.93
C ARG A 67 5.27 4.97 -17.04
N VAL A 68 4.97 4.26 -15.95
CA VAL A 68 5.90 3.26 -15.42
C VAL A 68 5.36 1.89 -15.86
N PRO A 69 6.02 1.16 -16.78
CA PRO A 69 5.49 -0.10 -17.28
C PRO A 69 5.37 -1.14 -16.16
N ASN A 70 4.13 -1.56 -15.88
CA ASN A 70 3.74 -2.91 -15.47
C ASN A 70 4.68 -3.66 -14.48
N LEU A 71 5.01 -3.08 -13.32
CA LEU A 71 5.58 -3.87 -12.22
C LEU A 71 4.51 -4.76 -11.54
N TYR A 72 3.22 -4.40 -11.64
CA TYR A 72 2.12 -5.17 -11.05
C TYR A 72 1.69 -6.41 -11.84
N ARG A 73 2.24 -6.63 -13.06
CA ARG A 73 1.89 -7.80 -13.91
C ARG A 73 2.83 -9.01 -13.73
N ILE A 74 3.95 -8.86 -13.04
CA ILE A 74 4.95 -9.94 -12.90
C ILE A 74 4.69 -10.82 -11.66
N LEU A 75 3.84 -10.38 -10.72
CA LEU A 75 3.53 -11.14 -9.49
C LEU A 75 2.27 -12.03 -9.60
N SER A 76 1.82 -12.33 -10.82
CA SER A 76 0.66 -13.20 -11.08
C SER A 76 1.01 -14.47 -11.85
N ILE A 77 2.18 -15.08 -11.58
CA ILE A 77 2.51 -16.46 -11.97
C ILE A 77 3.01 -17.21 -10.74
#